data_AF-J3EE04-F1
#
_entry.id   AF-J3EE04-F1
#
_cell.length_a   1.000
_cell.length_b   1.000
_cell.length_c   1.000
_cell.angle_alpha   90.00
_cell.angle_beta   90.00
_cell.angle_gamma   90.00
#
_symmetry.space_group_name_H-M   'P 1'
#
loop_
_entity.id
_entity.type
_entity.pdbx_description
1 polymer ?
#
loop_
_entity_poly.entity_id
_entity_poly.type
_entity_poly.pdbx_seq_one_letter_code
_entity_poly.pdbx_strand_id
1 'polypeptide(L)'
;AGATDVFTFSLTAAGAYTFTLLKPLDHAAGNNENDITINLGTLLQATDKDSDTVTAAAEKLVITVDDDTPIVTTKSNLIYANSSNGSLVTDHGGTGVFGYSIGADTHATPYSASNSDFLSVALTGVTVGANAITNKSVSWVSETDSQATFNVGFTYVSNNPAQGATSNATGTLVFDKVADTYTLKLDQEIQSFSILNTSTPGNPLQGYAFNSDTTVGSNPPVSVMTLASNFFVQFEGFGVNNGTPQTFAYDSGTGLFSNDRRYVTVSSDSIGAASDTLQSDEVIDLDFYKANPKGHTDSAIERATSKAIFMEFTQAGIGAGKDMVVVLKLVDDVSGATINRTFIVGNSAGNDDVLNDSVPAYGFVAKAQNGIVVFESNDYNFNSSEHYSIQGAQVVTSTQNTSGTGYQLNGAIDNPAT
;
A
#
# COMPACT_ATOMS: atom_id res chain seq x y z
N ALA A 1 -32.10 -1.56 57.18
CA ALA A 1 -30.80 -2.12 56.74
C ALA A 1 -30.52 -3.37 57.56
N GLY A 2 -29.81 -4.37 57.01
CA GLY A 2 -29.29 -5.50 57.80
C GLY A 2 -29.80 -6.91 57.47
N ALA A 3 -30.37 -7.16 56.28
CA ALA A 3 -30.70 -8.52 55.83
C ALA A 3 -29.78 -9.05 54.71
N THR A 4 -28.90 -8.20 54.18
CA THR A 4 -27.98 -8.53 53.09
C THR A 4 -26.55 -8.38 53.59
N ASP A 5 -25.78 -9.46 53.53
CA ASP A 5 -24.35 -9.42 53.82
C ASP A 5 -23.63 -8.70 52.66
N VAL A 6 -22.88 -7.65 52.99
CA VAL A 6 -22.13 -6.82 52.03
C VAL A 6 -20.65 -7.21 51.99
N PHE A 7 -20.09 -7.58 53.15
CA PHE A 7 -18.76 -8.16 53.27
C PHE A 7 -18.72 -9.13 54.46
N THR A 8 -17.73 -10.01 54.48
CA THR A 8 -17.39 -10.82 55.66
C THR A 8 -15.98 -10.54 56.12
N PHE A 9 -15.77 -10.65 57.43
CA PHE A 9 -14.47 -10.56 58.06
C PHE A 9 -14.30 -11.73 59.02
N SER A 10 -13.17 -12.41 58.93
CA SER A 10 -12.78 -13.48 59.86
C SER A 10 -11.39 -13.23 60.39
N LEU A 11 -11.15 -13.61 61.65
CA LEU A 11 -9.88 -13.49 62.33
C LEU A 11 -9.64 -14.77 63.14
N THR A 12 -8.45 -15.35 63.00
CA THR A 12 -8.00 -16.48 63.80
C THR A 12 -7.28 -16.01 65.05
N ALA A 13 -7.23 -16.86 66.09
CA ALA A 13 -6.46 -16.56 67.30
C ALA A 13 -4.94 -16.35 67.04
N ALA A 14 -4.43 -16.85 65.90
CA ALA A 14 -3.06 -16.62 65.45
C ALA A 14 -2.85 -15.26 64.75
N GLY A 15 -3.92 -14.46 64.58
CA GLY A 15 -3.87 -13.15 63.94
C GLY A 15 -4.05 -13.16 62.42
N ALA A 16 -4.19 -14.32 61.78
CA ALA A 16 -4.53 -14.37 60.35
C ALA A 16 -5.98 -13.94 60.13
N TYR A 17 -6.22 -13.05 59.17
CA TYR A 17 -7.55 -12.55 58.82
C TYR A 17 -7.90 -12.78 57.35
N THR A 18 -9.19 -12.75 57.04
CA THR A 18 -9.71 -12.74 55.67
C THR A 18 -10.87 -11.76 55.59
N PHE A 19 -10.82 -10.87 54.60
CA PHE A 19 -11.91 -9.97 54.23
C PHE A 19 -12.43 -10.39 52.86
N THR A 20 -13.74 -10.56 52.73
CA THR A 20 -14.38 -10.88 51.43
C THR A 20 -15.46 -9.84 51.15
N LEU A 21 -15.32 -9.11 50.04
CA LEU A 21 -16.37 -8.23 49.54
C LEU A 21 -17.41 -9.09 48.79
N LEU A 22 -18.68 -9.04 49.22
CA LEU A 22 -19.76 -9.85 48.65
C LEU A 22 -20.67 -9.05 47.71
N LYS A 23 -20.71 -7.73 47.90
CA LYS A 23 -21.51 -6.77 47.12
C LYS A 23 -20.70 -5.50 46.88
N PRO A 24 -20.96 -4.77 45.78
CA PRO A 24 -20.40 -3.44 45.57
C PRO A 24 -20.71 -2.51 46.74
N LEU A 25 -19.78 -1.60 47.02
CA LEU A 25 -20.02 -0.47 47.92
C LEU A 25 -20.35 0.76 47.08
N ASP A 26 -21.31 1.56 47.55
CA ASP A 26 -21.66 2.81 46.87
C ASP A 26 -20.56 3.85 47.15
N HIS A 27 -19.67 4.04 46.19
CA HIS A 27 -18.70 5.13 46.19
C HIS A 27 -19.37 6.48 45.92
N ALA A 28 -18.71 7.56 46.31
CA ALA A 28 -19.20 8.90 45.98
C ALA A 28 -19.26 9.06 44.46
N ALA A 29 -20.28 9.76 43.93
CA ALA A 29 -20.42 9.93 42.49
C ALA A 29 -19.27 10.79 41.90
N GLY A 30 -18.63 10.29 40.85
CA GLY A 30 -17.55 10.96 40.09
C GLY A 30 -16.75 9.94 39.28
N ASN A 31 -15.98 10.38 38.29
CA ASN A 31 -15.05 9.53 37.54
C ASN A 31 -13.64 9.64 38.16
N ASN A 32 -13.53 9.27 39.43
CA ASN A 32 -12.34 9.46 40.26
C ASN A 32 -12.06 8.16 41.03
N GLU A 33 -10.79 7.88 41.31
CA GLU A 33 -10.37 6.91 42.33
C GLU A 33 -10.93 7.32 43.69
N ASN A 34 -12.02 6.68 44.10
CA ASN A 34 -12.78 7.02 45.31
C ASN A 34 -12.69 5.89 46.32
N ASP A 35 -11.85 6.04 47.34
CA ASP A 35 -11.70 5.03 48.37
C ASP A 35 -12.82 5.04 49.43
N ILE A 36 -13.32 3.86 49.79
CA ILE A 36 -14.05 3.63 51.05
C ILE A 36 -13.14 2.94 52.07
N THR A 37 -12.95 3.62 53.19
CA THR A 37 -12.19 3.08 54.32
C THR A 37 -13.10 2.40 55.35
N ILE A 38 -12.83 1.13 55.65
CA ILE A 38 -13.49 0.36 56.71
C ILE A 38 -12.50 0.11 57.85
N ASN A 39 -12.69 0.81 58.97
CA ASN A 39 -11.87 0.66 60.18
C ASN A 39 -12.38 -0.51 61.03
N LEU A 40 -11.61 -1.60 61.09
CA LEU A 40 -11.92 -2.81 61.85
C LEU A 40 -11.04 -2.98 63.09
N GLY A 41 -10.10 -2.05 63.35
CA GLY A 41 -9.14 -2.16 64.44
C GLY A 41 -9.78 -2.33 65.83
N THR A 42 -10.91 -1.65 66.10
CA THR A 42 -11.62 -1.78 67.38
C THR A 42 -12.30 -3.14 67.59
N LEU A 43 -12.40 -3.97 66.55
CA LEU A 43 -12.87 -5.36 66.66
C LEU A 43 -11.75 -6.30 67.13
N LEU A 44 -10.49 -5.87 67.10
CA LEU A 44 -9.35 -6.66 67.52
C LEU A 44 -9.12 -6.49 69.02
N GLN A 45 -9.44 -7.53 69.78
CA GLN A 45 -9.10 -7.63 71.19
C GLN A 45 -8.21 -8.85 71.41
N ALA A 46 -7.04 -8.61 72.01
CA ALA A 46 -6.17 -9.67 72.49
C ALA A 46 -6.37 -9.85 73.99
N THR A 47 -6.34 -11.10 74.44
CA THR A 47 -6.38 -11.49 75.85
C THR A 47 -5.21 -12.41 76.12
N ASP A 48 -4.41 -12.12 77.13
CA ASP A 48 -3.29 -12.97 77.51
C ASP A 48 -3.70 -14.06 78.52
N LYS A 49 -2.72 -14.75 79.09
CA LYS A 49 -2.95 -15.98 79.88
C LYS A 49 -3.61 -15.70 81.22
N ASP A 50 -3.32 -14.56 81.84
CA ASP A 50 -3.90 -14.09 83.10
C ASP A 50 -5.11 -13.18 82.91
N SER A 51 -5.63 -13.11 81.68
CA SER A 51 -6.86 -12.43 81.30
C SER A 51 -6.76 -10.90 81.19
N ASP A 52 -5.55 -10.35 81.07
CA ASP A 52 -5.38 -8.95 80.69
C ASP A 52 -5.77 -8.78 79.22
N THR A 53 -6.52 -7.71 78.92
CA THR A 53 -7.00 -7.43 77.57
C THR A 53 -6.47 -6.13 77.01
N VAL A 54 -6.15 -6.11 75.72
CA VAL A 54 -5.89 -4.89 74.95
C VAL A 54 -6.74 -4.89 73.67
N THR A 55 -7.41 -3.77 73.41
CA THR A 55 -8.15 -3.53 72.16
C THR A 55 -7.33 -2.62 71.26
N ALA A 56 -7.20 -2.97 69.98
CA ALA A 56 -6.47 -2.14 69.05
C ALA A 56 -7.24 -0.84 68.73
N ALA A 57 -6.51 0.23 68.44
CA ALA A 57 -7.11 1.47 67.96
C ALA A 57 -7.71 1.26 66.55
N ALA A 58 -8.70 2.09 66.17
CA ALA A 58 -9.50 1.91 64.95
C ALA A 58 -8.65 1.80 63.68
N GLU A 59 -7.59 2.61 63.61
CA GLU A 59 -6.66 2.71 62.49
C GLU A 59 -5.61 1.59 62.41
N LYS A 60 -5.66 0.60 63.32
CA LYS A 60 -4.68 -0.51 63.34
C LYS A 60 -5.02 -1.67 62.41
N LEU A 61 -6.28 -1.78 62.00
CA LEU A 61 -6.70 -2.66 60.90
C LEU A 61 -7.70 -1.91 60.04
N VAL A 62 -7.26 -1.53 58.86
CA VAL A 62 -8.00 -0.71 57.91
C VAL A 62 -8.10 -1.46 56.61
N ILE A 63 -9.32 -1.65 56.12
CA ILE A 63 -9.57 -2.17 54.77
C ILE A 63 -9.98 -0.98 53.90
N THR A 64 -9.19 -0.71 52.87
CA THR A 64 -9.54 0.27 51.84
C THR A 64 -10.14 -0.48 50.66
N VAL A 65 -11.38 -0.16 50.32
CA VAL A 65 -12.03 -0.61 49.09
C VAL A 65 -11.86 0.51 48.09
N ASP A 66 -11.09 0.24 47.04
CA ASP A 66 -10.78 1.18 45.97
C ASP A 66 -11.86 1.11 44.88
N ASP A 67 -12.22 2.26 44.34
CA ASP A 67 -13.11 2.44 43.19
C ASP A 67 -12.22 2.85 42.02
N ASP A 68 -11.69 1.87 41.29
CA ASP A 68 -10.70 2.18 40.27
C ASP A 68 -11.33 2.91 39.07
N THR A 69 -10.55 3.81 38.48
CA THR A 69 -10.95 4.48 37.23
C THR A 69 -10.38 3.71 36.05
N PRO A 70 -11.16 3.40 35.01
CA PRO A 70 -10.62 2.77 33.81
C PRO A 70 -9.47 3.59 33.20
N ILE A 71 -8.36 2.93 32.88
CA ILE A 71 -7.16 3.55 32.32
C ILE A 71 -6.81 2.99 30.95
N VAL A 72 -6.28 3.85 30.08
CA VAL A 72 -5.57 3.43 28.86
C VAL A 72 -4.11 3.18 29.23
N THR A 73 -3.66 1.93 29.10
CA THR A 73 -2.31 1.49 29.51
C THR A 73 -1.28 1.68 28.40
N THR A 74 -1.69 1.50 27.15
CA THR A 74 -0.82 1.70 25.98
C THR A 74 -1.62 2.18 24.79
N LYS A 75 -0.99 3.01 23.94
CA LYS A 75 -1.54 3.42 22.65
C LYS A 75 -0.44 3.81 21.69
N SER A 76 -0.62 3.52 20.41
CA SER A 76 0.22 4.04 19.34
C SER A 76 -0.62 4.59 18.19
N ASN A 77 0.04 5.38 17.33
CA ASN A 77 -0.49 5.60 16.00
C ASN A 77 -0.29 4.32 15.16
N LEU A 78 -1.17 4.14 14.18
CA LEU A 78 -1.01 3.14 13.12
C LEU A 78 -0.45 3.83 11.88
N ILE A 79 0.64 3.29 11.34
CA ILE A 79 1.16 3.68 10.03
C ILE A 79 0.77 2.60 9.04
N TYR A 80 -0.01 2.99 8.04
CA TYR A 80 -0.46 2.11 6.98
C TYR A 80 0.40 2.32 5.73
N ALA A 81 0.95 1.25 5.17
CA ALA A 81 1.63 1.30 3.87
C ALA A 81 1.19 0.10 3.04
N ASN A 82 0.80 0.33 1.77
CA ASN A 82 0.43 -0.75 0.86
C ASN A 82 1.53 -1.83 0.78
N SER A 83 2.81 -1.43 0.88
CA SER A 83 3.98 -2.32 0.79
C SER A 83 4.30 -3.11 2.06
N SER A 84 3.79 -2.72 3.23
CA SER A 84 4.06 -3.39 4.50
C SER A 84 3.15 -4.60 4.75
N ASN A 85 2.35 -4.96 3.76
CA ASN A 85 1.17 -5.83 3.84
C ASN A 85 1.37 -7.21 3.18
N GLY A 86 2.63 -7.66 3.08
CA GLY A 86 3.00 -9.02 2.65
C GLY A 86 2.88 -9.30 1.15
N SER A 87 3.59 -10.34 0.71
CA SER A 87 3.68 -10.81 -0.69
C SER A 87 2.44 -11.60 -1.15
N LEU A 88 1.28 -11.47 -0.49
CA LEU A 88 0.06 -12.21 -0.83
C LEU A 88 -1.15 -11.27 -0.79
N VAL A 89 -1.89 -11.27 -1.90
CA VAL A 89 -2.95 -10.37 -2.38
C VAL A 89 -4.18 -10.18 -1.46
N THR A 90 -4.13 -10.54 -0.17
CA THR A 90 -5.34 -10.57 0.69
C THR A 90 -5.22 -9.93 2.07
N ASP A 91 -4.08 -9.35 2.45
CA ASP A 91 -3.93 -8.75 3.79
C ASP A 91 -3.51 -7.28 3.80
N HIS A 92 -4.43 -6.42 3.40
CA HIS A 92 -4.32 -4.95 3.44
C HIS A 92 -4.42 -4.39 4.88
N GLY A 93 -3.64 -4.93 5.82
CA GLY A 93 -3.74 -4.67 7.25
C GLY A 93 -2.60 -3.84 7.84
N GLY A 94 -2.90 -2.77 8.56
CA GLY A 94 -1.96 -2.12 9.48
C GLY A 94 -2.28 -2.50 10.92
N THR A 95 -1.28 -2.54 11.80
CA THR A 95 -1.49 -2.79 13.24
C THR A 95 -0.95 -1.64 14.10
N GLY A 96 -1.56 -1.45 15.26
CA GLY A 96 -1.11 -0.57 16.33
C GLY A 96 -1.41 -1.20 17.69
N VAL A 97 -0.93 -0.57 18.76
CA VAL A 97 -1.26 -0.99 20.13
C VAL A 97 -2.36 -0.11 20.70
N PHE A 98 -3.28 -0.73 21.42
CA PHE A 98 -4.28 -0.06 22.25
C PHE A 98 -4.65 -1.02 23.38
N GLY A 99 -4.18 -0.72 24.58
CA GLY A 99 -4.47 -1.48 25.77
C GLY A 99 -5.17 -0.61 26.81
N TYR A 100 -6.07 -1.22 27.56
CA TYR A 100 -6.81 -0.57 28.63
C TYR A 100 -7.10 -1.56 29.74
N SER A 101 -7.38 -1.03 30.92
CA SER A 101 -7.86 -1.79 32.06
C SER A 101 -9.07 -1.09 32.63
N ILE A 102 -10.13 -1.85 32.86
CA ILE A 102 -11.31 -1.40 33.61
C ILE A 102 -11.23 -1.82 35.08
N GLY A 103 -10.11 -2.39 35.51
CA GLY A 103 -9.94 -2.74 36.92
C GLY A 103 -10.93 -3.80 37.41
N ALA A 104 -11.56 -3.56 38.55
CA ALA A 104 -12.58 -4.43 39.16
C ALA A 104 -13.98 -4.23 38.57
N ASP A 105 -14.15 -3.30 37.63
CA ASP A 105 -15.43 -3.05 36.96
C ASP A 105 -15.92 -4.25 36.16
N THR A 106 -17.20 -4.20 35.79
CA THR A 106 -17.83 -5.21 34.93
C THR A 106 -18.48 -4.57 33.72
N HIS A 107 -18.34 -5.23 32.57
CA HIS A 107 -18.97 -4.78 31.34
C HIS A 107 -20.49 -4.92 31.40
N ALA A 108 -21.18 -3.97 30.78
CA ALA A 108 -22.61 -4.06 30.56
C ALA A 108 -22.91 -5.13 29.49
N THR A 109 -23.48 -6.26 29.88
CA THR A 109 -23.84 -7.35 28.96
C THR A 109 -25.33 -7.31 28.56
N PRO A 110 -25.68 -7.59 27.29
CA PRO A 110 -24.79 -7.81 26.14
C PRO A 110 -24.18 -6.50 25.61
N TYR A 111 -23.02 -6.60 24.95
CA TYR A 111 -22.45 -5.48 24.21
C TYR A 111 -23.34 -5.08 23.02
N SER A 112 -23.32 -3.79 22.71
CA SER A 112 -24.07 -3.14 21.64
C SER A 112 -23.37 -1.83 21.25
N ALA A 113 -23.84 -1.22 20.16
CA ALA A 113 -23.33 0.08 19.72
C ALA A 113 -23.49 1.21 20.76
N SER A 114 -24.37 1.08 21.77
CA SER A 114 -24.59 2.10 22.81
C SER A 114 -23.84 1.85 24.13
N ASN A 115 -23.19 0.69 24.29
CA ASN A 115 -22.42 0.33 25.49
C ASN A 115 -21.11 -0.41 25.14
N SER A 116 -20.55 -0.12 23.96
CA SER A 116 -19.23 -0.60 23.55
C SER A 116 -18.13 -0.03 24.45
N ASP A 117 -17.02 -0.74 24.64
CA ASP A 117 -15.86 -0.15 25.33
C ASP A 117 -15.24 0.99 24.49
N PHE A 118 -15.56 1.04 23.20
CA PHE A 118 -15.00 1.97 22.22
C PHE A 118 -16.04 2.94 21.63
N LEU A 119 -17.01 3.41 22.42
CA LEU A 119 -18.08 4.33 21.96
C LEU A 119 -17.60 5.57 21.20
N SER A 120 -16.39 6.04 21.49
CA SER A 120 -15.81 7.28 20.92
C SER A 120 -14.80 7.02 19.80
N VAL A 121 -14.70 5.80 19.28
CA VAL A 121 -13.78 5.48 18.20
C VAL A 121 -14.08 6.34 16.96
N ALA A 122 -13.07 7.06 16.49
CA ALA A 122 -13.20 7.98 15.37
C ALA A 122 -11.88 8.11 14.61
N LEU A 123 -11.97 8.40 13.30
CA LEU A 123 -10.81 8.61 12.43
C LEU A 123 -10.26 10.05 12.54
N THR A 124 -9.81 10.44 13.73
CA THR A 124 -9.32 11.79 14.01
C THR A 124 -7.83 11.93 13.65
N GLY A 125 -7.47 13.02 12.98
CA GLY A 125 -6.06 13.31 12.63
C GLY A 125 -5.43 12.37 11.59
N VAL A 126 -6.21 11.54 10.91
CA VAL A 126 -5.72 10.60 9.90
C VAL A 126 -5.43 11.31 8.58
N THR A 127 -4.28 11.01 7.99
CA THR A 127 -3.86 11.50 6.68
C THR A 127 -3.54 10.34 5.73
N VAL A 128 -3.76 10.56 4.44
CA VAL A 128 -3.20 9.74 3.36
C VAL A 128 -2.20 10.62 2.60
N GLY A 129 -0.93 10.22 2.62
CA GLY A 129 0.16 11.09 2.23
C GLY A 129 0.14 12.39 3.05
N ALA A 130 0.20 13.54 2.37
CA ALA A 130 0.17 14.86 3.01
C ALA A 130 -1.25 15.40 3.28
N ASN A 131 -2.31 14.70 2.84
CA ASN A 131 -3.68 15.22 2.87
C ASN A 131 -4.51 14.55 3.97
N ALA A 132 -5.31 15.34 4.68
CA ALA A 132 -6.28 14.81 5.63
C ALA A 132 -7.42 14.08 4.90
N ILE A 133 -7.87 12.96 5.47
CA ILE A 133 -9.05 12.24 4.96
C ILE A 133 -10.35 13.00 5.29
N THR A 134 -11.37 12.82 4.47
CA THR A 134 -12.72 13.42 4.62
C THR A 134 -13.81 12.33 4.63
N ASN A 135 -15.08 12.71 4.77
CA ASN A 135 -16.25 11.80 4.78
C ASN A 135 -16.06 10.54 5.64
N LYS A 136 -15.57 10.74 6.86
CA LYS A 136 -15.20 9.68 7.79
C LYS A 136 -16.45 8.99 8.32
N SER A 137 -16.45 7.66 8.35
CA SER A 137 -17.46 6.84 8.99
C SER A 137 -16.78 5.75 9.82
N VAL A 138 -17.37 5.50 10.99
CA VAL A 138 -17.05 4.34 11.84
C VAL A 138 -18.38 3.81 12.36
N SER A 139 -18.66 2.52 12.16
CA SER A 139 -19.88 1.89 12.63
C SER A 139 -19.57 0.60 13.37
N TRP A 140 -20.19 0.45 14.54
CA TRP A 140 -20.05 -0.74 15.37
C TRP A 140 -20.61 -1.97 14.65
N VAL A 141 -19.89 -3.11 14.76
CA VAL A 141 -20.29 -4.39 14.18
C VAL A 141 -20.58 -5.41 15.28
N SER A 142 -19.60 -5.66 16.14
CA SER A 142 -19.72 -6.63 17.24
C SER A 142 -18.68 -6.39 18.31
N GLU A 143 -18.95 -6.89 19.50
CA GLU A 143 -18.00 -6.84 20.61
C GLU A 143 -18.21 -8.00 21.58
N THR A 144 -17.10 -8.45 22.14
CA THR A 144 -16.95 -9.53 23.12
C THR A 144 -15.93 -9.11 24.17
N ASP A 145 -15.75 -9.93 25.21
CA ASP A 145 -14.72 -9.70 26.22
C ASP A 145 -13.30 -9.70 25.65
N SER A 146 -13.08 -10.33 24.48
CA SER A 146 -11.75 -10.43 23.85
C SER A 146 -11.55 -9.52 22.63
N GLN A 147 -12.62 -9.00 22.03
CA GLN A 147 -12.51 -8.32 20.74
C GLN A 147 -13.66 -7.35 20.48
N ALA A 148 -13.38 -6.21 19.83
CA ALA A 148 -14.38 -5.32 19.26
C ALA A 148 -14.11 -5.08 17.77
N THR A 149 -15.16 -5.05 16.95
CA THR A 149 -15.07 -4.90 15.49
C THR A 149 -15.94 -3.75 15.01
N PHE A 150 -15.39 -2.94 14.10
CA PHE A 150 -16.03 -1.79 13.48
C PHE A 150 -15.83 -1.81 11.96
N ASN A 151 -16.83 -1.38 11.21
CA ASN A 151 -16.61 -0.99 9.82
C ASN A 151 -16.10 0.46 9.80
N VAL A 152 -15.18 0.74 8.90
CA VAL A 152 -14.65 2.09 8.70
C VAL A 152 -14.76 2.49 7.24
N GLY A 153 -14.93 3.79 7.00
CA GLY A 153 -14.92 4.36 5.67
C GLY A 153 -14.39 5.79 5.68
N PHE A 154 -13.72 6.20 4.62
CA PHE A 154 -13.28 7.57 4.43
C PHE A 154 -12.98 7.88 2.97
N THR A 155 -13.00 9.16 2.64
CA THR A 155 -12.54 9.69 1.34
C THR A 155 -11.11 10.22 1.48
N TYR A 156 -10.25 9.94 0.51
CA TYR A 156 -8.87 10.42 0.45
C TYR A 156 -8.52 10.92 -0.95
N VAL A 157 -7.45 11.71 -1.06
CA VAL A 157 -6.92 12.16 -2.35
C VAL A 157 -6.11 11.03 -2.98
N SER A 158 -6.60 10.46 -4.08
CA SER A 158 -6.04 9.25 -4.70
C SER A 158 -5.11 9.52 -5.88
N ASN A 159 -5.11 10.75 -6.40
CA ASN A 159 -4.28 11.15 -7.53
C ASN A 159 -3.34 12.32 -7.20
N ASN A 160 -2.58 12.77 -8.20
CA ASN A 160 -1.77 13.99 -8.16
C ASN A 160 -2.48 15.08 -7.32
N PRO A 161 -1.98 15.44 -6.13
CA PRO A 161 -2.66 16.37 -5.22
C PRO A 161 -2.98 17.74 -5.83
N ALA A 162 -2.29 18.12 -6.91
CA ALA A 162 -2.60 19.33 -7.67
C ALA A 162 -3.91 19.26 -8.46
N GLN A 163 -4.41 18.05 -8.75
CA GLN A 163 -5.63 17.80 -9.52
C GLN A 163 -6.83 17.42 -8.63
N GLY A 164 -6.60 17.02 -7.38
CA GLY A 164 -7.64 16.92 -6.35
C GLY A 164 -8.69 15.84 -6.56
N ALA A 165 -8.43 14.79 -7.36
CA ALA A 165 -9.35 13.66 -7.42
C ALA A 165 -9.31 12.88 -6.11
N THR A 166 -10.46 12.31 -5.77
CA THR A 166 -10.67 11.61 -4.51
C THR A 166 -11.21 10.22 -4.77
N SER A 167 -10.80 9.29 -3.91
CA SER A 167 -11.32 7.92 -3.87
C SER A 167 -11.83 7.61 -2.46
N ASN A 168 -12.66 6.58 -2.36
CA ASN A 168 -13.16 6.09 -1.08
C ASN A 168 -12.39 4.83 -0.67
N ALA A 169 -12.05 4.73 0.61
CA ALA A 169 -11.57 3.52 1.24
C ALA A 169 -12.64 3.03 2.21
N THR A 170 -12.86 1.73 2.23
CA THR A 170 -13.65 1.02 3.24
C THR A 170 -12.79 -0.07 3.86
N GLY A 171 -13.18 -0.54 5.03
CA GLY A 171 -12.46 -1.60 5.70
C GLY A 171 -13.04 -1.96 7.06
N THR A 172 -12.29 -2.78 7.78
CA THR A 172 -12.60 -3.25 9.13
C THR A 172 -11.52 -2.81 10.11
N LEU A 173 -11.95 -2.26 11.24
CA LEU A 173 -11.10 -1.97 12.40
C LEU A 173 -11.43 -2.97 13.50
N VAL A 174 -10.43 -3.71 13.97
CA VAL A 174 -10.57 -4.74 15.00
C VAL A 174 -9.66 -4.42 16.16
N PHE A 175 -10.20 -4.31 17.37
CA PHE A 175 -9.43 -4.25 18.62
C PHE A 175 -9.35 -5.65 19.22
N ASP A 176 -8.15 -6.15 19.43
CA ASP A 176 -7.87 -7.34 20.23
C ASP A 176 -7.57 -6.91 21.67
N LYS A 177 -8.54 -7.15 22.55
CA LYS A 177 -8.50 -6.74 23.96
C LYS A 177 -7.56 -7.60 24.80
N VAL A 178 -7.16 -8.77 24.29
CA VAL A 178 -6.25 -9.69 24.99
C VAL A 178 -4.81 -9.37 24.63
N ALA A 179 -4.55 -9.06 23.36
CA ALA A 179 -3.22 -8.72 22.88
C ALA A 179 -2.86 -7.23 23.05
N ASP A 180 -3.79 -6.39 23.51
CA ASP A 180 -3.65 -4.92 23.55
C ASP A 180 -3.26 -4.33 22.18
N THR A 181 -3.84 -4.87 21.12
CA THR A 181 -3.58 -4.43 19.74
C THR A 181 -4.85 -4.04 19.02
N TYR A 182 -4.70 -3.28 17.95
CA TYR A 182 -5.76 -3.09 16.98
C TYR A 182 -5.23 -3.19 15.56
N THR A 183 -6.09 -3.64 14.66
CA THR A 183 -5.77 -3.83 13.25
C THR A 183 -6.78 -3.08 12.39
N LEU A 184 -6.29 -2.25 11.48
CA LEU A 184 -7.08 -1.66 10.41
C LEU A 184 -6.80 -2.44 9.13
N LYS A 185 -7.82 -3.13 8.62
CA LYS A 185 -7.77 -3.81 7.33
C LYS A 185 -8.63 -3.08 6.31
N LEU A 186 -8.04 -2.61 5.21
CA LEU A 186 -8.80 -1.99 4.13
C LEU A 186 -9.28 -3.05 3.13
N ASP A 187 -10.41 -2.81 2.48
CA ASP A 187 -10.95 -3.72 1.47
C ASP A 187 -10.13 -3.69 0.17
N GLN A 188 -9.43 -2.59 -0.06
CA GLN A 188 -8.58 -2.32 -1.21
C GLN A 188 -7.37 -1.48 -0.78
N GLU A 189 -6.32 -1.49 -1.59
CA GLU A 189 -5.18 -0.60 -1.40
C GLU A 189 -5.57 0.88 -1.43
N ILE A 190 -4.79 1.70 -0.74
CA ILE A 190 -4.87 3.15 -0.93
C ILE A 190 -4.34 3.46 -2.33
N GLN A 191 -5.23 3.90 -3.21
CA GLN A 191 -4.90 4.32 -4.56
C GLN A 191 -3.94 5.51 -4.51
N SER A 192 -2.75 5.31 -5.02
CA SER A 192 -1.79 6.38 -5.25
C SER A 192 -0.98 5.98 -6.46
N PHE A 193 -0.88 6.88 -7.44
CA PHE A 193 0.05 6.71 -8.53
C PHE A 193 1.08 7.83 -8.49
N SER A 194 2.31 7.47 -8.82
CA SER A 194 3.40 8.40 -9.06
C SER A 194 3.75 8.31 -10.54
N ILE A 195 3.93 9.45 -11.18
CA ILE A 195 4.33 9.49 -12.58
C ILE A 195 5.83 9.67 -12.62
N LEU A 196 6.50 8.61 -13.05
CA LEU A 196 7.90 8.61 -13.38
C LEU A 196 8.00 8.75 -14.89
N ASN A 197 8.73 9.75 -15.36
CA ASN A 197 8.90 9.97 -16.79
C ASN A 197 10.38 10.13 -17.12
N THR A 198 10.74 9.68 -18.31
CA THR A 198 12.09 9.77 -18.87
C THR A 198 12.46 11.20 -19.27
N SER A 199 11.47 12.06 -19.50
CA SER A 199 11.63 13.43 -20.00
C SER A 199 11.91 14.48 -18.92
N THR A 200 11.88 14.13 -17.63
CA THR A 200 12.17 15.05 -16.54
C THR A 200 13.65 15.46 -16.61
N PRO A 201 13.95 16.77 -16.82
CA PRO A 201 15.33 17.21 -16.91
C PRO A 201 16.10 16.90 -15.62
N GLY A 202 17.28 16.27 -15.77
CA GLY A 202 18.16 15.95 -14.65
C GLY A 202 18.03 14.54 -14.08
N ASN A 203 17.14 13.69 -14.63
CA ASN A 203 17.14 12.26 -14.31
C ASN A 203 18.54 11.65 -14.58
N PRO A 204 19.15 10.93 -13.61
CA PRO A 204 20.44 10.31 -13.82
C PRO A 204 20.39 9.24 -14.91
N LEU A 205 21.16 9.42 -15.98
CA LEU A 205 21.32 8.48 -17.09
C LEU A 205 22.79 8.02 -17.16
N GLN A 206 23.01 6.71 -17.24
CA GLN A 206 24.33 6.12 -17.35
C GLN A 206 24.38 5.04 -18.43
N GLY A 207 25.30 5.20 -19.38
CA GLY A 207 25.65 4.16 -20.36
C GLY A 207 26.61 3.13 -19.79
N TYR A 208 26.44 1.86 -20.19
CA TYR A 208 27.27 0.73 -19.77
C TYR A 208 27.71 -0.12 -20.96
N ALA A 209 28.86 -0.78 -20.81
CA ALA A 209 29.27 -1.85 -21.70
C ALA A 209 28.37 -3.07 -21.48
N PHE A 210 28.14 -3.85 -22.54
CA PHE A 210 27.27 -5.03 -22.50
C PHE A 210 27.79 -6.08 -21.50
N ASN A 211 26.89 -6.63 -20.69
CA ASN A 211 27.15 -7.60 -19.63
C ASN A 211 28.30 -7.21 -18.71
N SER A 212 28.33 -5.94 -18.31
CA SER A 212 29.42 -5.35 -17.55
C SER A 212 28.96 -4.23 -16.64
N ASP A 213 29.75 -4.02 -15.58
CA ASP A 213 29.63 -2.88 -14.68
C ASP A 213 30.35 -1.63 -15.22
N THR A 214 31.08 -1.78 -16.32
CA THR A 214 31.92 -0.72 -16.89
C THR A 214 31.06 0.33 -17.57
N THR A 215 31.24 1.60 -17.19
CA THR A 215 30.53 2.72 -17.79
C THR A 215 31.08 3.07 -19.18
N VAL A 216 30.19 3.50 -20.07
CA VAL A 216 30.50 3.91 -21.44
C VAL A 216 29.85 5.27 -21.69
N GLY A 217 30.67 6.27 -22.05
CA GLY A 217 30.22 7.66 -22.22
C GLY A 217 29.71 8.00 -23.63
N SER A 218 30.06 7.21 -24.65
CA SER A 218 29.62 7.44 -26.03
C SER A 218 29.17 6.12 -26.65
N ASN A 219 28.03 6.15 -27.32
CA ASN A 219 27.42 5.01 -28.01
C ASN A 219 27.34 3.75 -27.11
N PRO A 220 26.72 3.84 -25.91
CA PRO A 220 26.61 2.70 -25.03
C PRO A 220 25.63 1.66 -25.63
N PRO A 221 25.97 0.35 -25.62
CA PRO A 221 25.03 -0.71 -26.01
C PRO A 221 23.85 -0.85 -25.05
N VAL A 222 24.02 -0.43 -23.80
CA VAL A 222 22.99 -0.48 -22.75
C VAL A 222 23.01 0.86 -22.02
N SER A 223 21.85 1.49 -21.82
CA SER A 223 21.73 2.68 -20.97
C SER A 223 20.75 2.42 -19.84
N VAL A 224 21.03 2.94 -18.65
CA VAL A 224 20.11 2.84 -17.50
C VAL A 224 19.79 4.24 -17.01
N MET A 225 18.50 4.54 -16.90
CA MET A 225 18.01 5.76 -16.27
C MET A 225 17.40 5.46 -14.90
N THR A 226 17.74 6.30 -13.92
CA THR A 226 17.16 6.26 -12.58
C THR A 226 15.97 7.21 -12.53
N LEU A 227 14.76 6.67 -12.33
CA LEU A 227 13.54 7.49 -12.21
C LEU A 227 13.10 7.67 -10.75
N ALA A 228 13.34 6.67 -9.91
CA ALA A 228 13.15 6.74 -8.46
C ALA A 228 14.22 5.89 -7.75
N SER A 229 14.29 5.96 -6.42
CA SER A 229 15.24 5.16 -5.63
C SER A 229 15.09 3.64 -5.84
N ASN A 230 13.89 3.19 -6.22
CA ASN A 230 13.52 1.81 -6.46
C ASN A 230 12.93 1.58 -7.87
N PHE A 231 13.18 2.47 -8.83
CA PHE A 231 12.67 2.34 -10.19
C PHE A 231 13.71 2.80 -11.21
N PHE A 232 14.27 1.84 -11.92
CA PHE A 232 15.29 2.00 -12.95
C PHE A 232 14.75 1.46 -14.27
N VAL A 233 15.02 2.16 -15.36
CA VAL A 233 14.71 1.69 -16.72
C VAL A 233 16.00 1.43 -17.46
N GLN A 234 16.22 0.18 -17.86
CA GLN A 234 17.28 -0.22 -18.77
C GLN A 234 16.76 -0.14 -20.20
N PHE A 235 17.58 0.40 -21.09
CA PHE A 235 17.29 0.56 -22.51
C PHE A 235 18.33 -0.20 -23.32
N GLU A 236 17.87 -0.96 -24.30
CA GLU A 236 18.68 -1.52 -25.37
C GLU A 236 18.14 -1.07 -26.73
N GLY A 237 19.05 -0.88 -27.69
CA GLY A 237 18.72 -0.57 -29.07
C GLY A 237 19.20 -1.68 -29.98
N PHE A 238 18.33 -2.15 -30.87
CA PHE A 238 18.66 -3.15 -31.88
C PHE A 238 18.33 -2.59 -33.26
N GLY A 239 19.11 -2.95 -34.26
CA GLY A 239 18.96 -2.36 -35.59
C GLY A 239 19.99 -2.84 -36.59
N VAL A 240 19.84 -2.36 -37.82
CA VAL A 240 20.74 -2.69 -38.93
C VAL A 240 22.05 -1.91 -38.84
N ASN A 241 23.16 -2.57 -39.20
CA ASN A 241 24.44 -1.92 -39.44
C ASN A 241 24.69 -1.88 -40.95
N ASN A 242 24.78 -0.68 -41.52
CA ASN A 242 24.95 -0.49 -42.96
C ASN A 242 26.11 -1.35 -43.51
N GLY A 243 25.77 -2.25 -44.44
CA GLY A 243 26.74 -3.13 -45.10
C GLY A 243 26.91 -4.53 -44.49
N THR A 244 26.16 -4.89 -43.44
CA THR A 244 26.16 -6.24 -42.86
C THR A 244 24.78 -6.88 -43.06
N PRO A 245 24.68 -8.12 -43.60
CA PRO A 245 23.41 -8.84 -43.63
C PRO A 245 22.97 -9.16 -42.20
N GLN A 246 21.77 -8.71 -41.81
CA GLN A 246 21.20 -8.93 -40.49
C GLN A 246 19.76 -9.46 -40.59
N THR A 247 19.29 -10.09 -39.52
CA THR A 247 17.98 -10.75 -39.49
C THR A 247 17.10 -10.07 -38.46
N PHE A 248 16.35 -9.05 -38.90
CA PHE A 248 15.17 -8.64 -38.14
C PHE A 248 14.24 -9.85 -38.05
N ALA A 249 13.90 -10.28 -36.84
CA ALA A 249 13.12 -11.50 -36.62
C ALA A 249 12.18 -11.34 -35.44
N TYR A 250 11.03 -12.01 -35.53
CA TYR A 250 10.12 -12.23 -34.41
C TYR A 250 10.30 -13.66 -33.91
N ASP A 251 10.64 -13.81 -32.64
CA ASP A 251 10.74 -15.10 -32.00
C ASP A 251 9.38 -15.49 -31.42
N SER A 252 8.74 -16.51 -31.99
CA SER A 252 7.44 -17.00 -31.53
C SER A 252 7.47 -17.67 -30.16
N GLY A 253 8.63 -18.08 -29.67
CA GLY A 253 8.79 -18.68 -28.35
C GLY A 253 8.80 -17.64 -27.24
N THR A 254 9.53 -16.54 -27.44
CA THR A 254 9.57 -15.42 -26.49
C THR A 254 8.50 -14.38 -26.75
N GLY A 255 7.99 -14.26 -27.98
CA GLY A 255 7.06 -13.21 -28.38
C GLY A 255 7.71 -11.84 -28.56
N LEU A 256 9.03 -11.78 -28.76
CA LEU A 256 9.81 -10.55 -28.88
C LEU A 256 10.41 -10.39 -30.28
N PHE A 257 10.61 -9.13 -30.68
CA PHE A 257 11.38 -8.78 -31.85
C PHE A 257 12.87 -8.73 -31.51
N SER A 258 13.69 -9.10 -32.48
CA SER A 258 15.14 -9.12 -32.36
C SER A 258 15.79 -8.58 -33.63
N ASN A 259 16.93 -7.96 -33.44
CA ASN A 259 17.89 -7.62 -34.49
C ASN A 259 19.28 -7.57 -33.83
N ASP A 260 20.30 -7.20 -34.59
CA ASP A 260 21.64 -7.02 -34.04
C ASP A 260 21.69 -5.85 -33.06
N ARG A 261 22.38 -6.06 -31.94
CA ARG A 261 22.52 -5.02 -30.91
C ARG A 261 23.29 -3.82 -31.46
N ARG A 262 22.77 -2.64 -31.16
CA ARG A 262 23.36 -1.33 -31.47
C ARG A 262 23.56 -0.56 -30.17
N TYR A 263 24.17 0.62 -30.29
CA TYR A 263 24.09 1.57 -29.20
C TYR A 263 22.68 2.13 -29.09
N VAL A 264 22.26 2.44 -27.87
CA VAL A 264 21.00 3.10 -27.60
C VAL A 264 21.28 4.57 -27.27
N THR A 265 20.45 5.47 -27.80
CA THR A 265 20.45 6.86 -27.37
C THR A 265 19.20 7.11 -26.53
N VAL A 266 19.40 7.80 -25.42
CA VAL A 266 18.34 8.16 -24.46
C VAL A 266 18.64 9.57 -23.99
N SER A 267 17.63 10.42 -24.03
CA SER A 267 17.69 11.78 -23.50
C SER A 267 16.33 12.16 -22.90
N SER A 268 16.20 13.38 -22.40
CA SER A 268 14.89 13.91 -22.01
C SER A 268 13.93 14.10 -23.19
N ASP A 269 14.46 14.11 -24.42
CA ASP A 269 13.72 14.54 -25.61
C ASP A 269 13.54 13.41 -26.64
N SER A 270 14.40 12.38 -26.62
CA SER A 270 14.43 11.32 -27.62
C SER A 270 14.96 10.00 -27.07
N ILE A 271 14.48 8.91 -27.66
CA ILE A 271 14.99 7.55 -27.48
C ILE A 271 15.14 6.92 -28.87
N GLY A 272 16.26 6.27 -29.13
CA GLY A 272 16.49 5.60 -30.42
C GLY A 272 17.60 4.56 -30.42
N ALA A 273 17.65 3.78 -31.50
CA ALA A 273 18.65 2.74 -31.71
C ALA A 273 19.61 3.27 -32.79
N ALA A 274 20.92 3.23 -32.52
CA ALA A 274 21.97 3.77 -33.39
C ALA A 274 21.80 5.25 -33.83
N SER A 275 20.77 5.96 -33.36
CA SER A 275 20.45 7.34 -33.68
C SER A 275 19.38 7.83 -32.71
N ASP A 276 19.03 9.12 -32.76
CA ASP A 276 17.97 9.71 -31.93
C ASP A 276 16.56 9.53 -32.53
N THR A 277 16.39 8.63 -33.49
CA THR A 277 15.11 8.35 -34.13
C THR A 277 14.97 6.87 -34.36
N LEU A 278 13.84 6.29 -33.95
CA LEU A 278 13.53 4.90 -34.23
C LEU A 278 13.12 4.72 -35.70
N GLN A 279 13.86 3.90 -36.44
CA GLN A 279 13.67 3.65 -37.86
C GLN A 279 13.04 2.29 -38.13
N SER A 280 12.76 2.01 -39.41
CA SER A 280 12.40 0.66 -39.85
C SER A 280 13.54 -0.30 -39.56
N ASP A 281 13.21 -1.54 -39.18
CA ASP A 281 14.18 -2.59 -38.76
C ASP A 281 14.81 -2.38 -37.38
N GLU A 282 14.43 -1.34 -36.65
CA GLU A 282 14.96 -1.08 -35.32
C GLU A 282 13.98 -1.45 -34.22
N VAL A 283 14.51 -1.86 -33.08
CA VAL A 283 13.77 -2.22 -31.87
C VAL A 283 14.37 -1.45 -30.70
N ILE A 284 13.51 -0.76 -29.94
CA ILE A 284 13.87 -0.32 -28.59
C ILE A 284 13.30 -1.32 -27.62
N ASP A 285 14.15 -1.80 -26.73
CA ASP A 285 13.77 -2.69 -25.65
C ASP A 285 13.96 -1.95 -24.32
N LEU A 286 12.92 -2.00 -23.49
CA LEU A 286 12.85 -1.35 -22.20
C LEU A 286 12.56 -2.38 -21.12
N ASP A 287 13.31 -2.30 -20.03
CA ASP A 287 13.22 -3.22 -18.92
C ASP A 287 13.27 -2.49 -17.57
N PHE A 288 12.36 -2.84 -16.66
CA PHE A 288 12.21 -2.17 -15.37
C PHE A 288 12.86 -2.96 -14.23
N TYR A 289 13.64 -2.29 -13.39
CA TYR A 289 14.35 -2.89 -12.27
C TYR A 289 14.20 -2.08 -10.99
N LYS A 290 14.20 -2.77 -9.83
CA LYS A 290 14.18 -2.12 -8.51
C LYS A 290 15.55 -1.58 -8.08
N ALA A 291 16.62 -2.02 -8.72
CA ALA A 291 17.98 -1.52 -8.53
C ALA A 291 18.70 -1.41 -9.89
N ASN A 292 19.81 -0.68 -9.95
CA ASN A 292 20.54 -0.47 -11.21
C ASN A 292 21.12 -1.80 -11.75
N PRO A 293 20.64 -2.34 -12.89
CA PRO A 293 21.17 -3.56 -13.51
C PRO A 293 22.48 -3.35 -14.24
N LYS A 294 22.95 -2.11 -14.35
CA LYS A 294 24.13 -1.72 -15.13
C LYS A 294 24.00 -2.23 -16.57
N GLY A 295 25.07 -2.79 -17.13
CA GLY A 295 25.08 -3.35 -18.48
C GLY A 295 24.57 -4.78 -18.59
N HIS A 296 24.08 -5.41 -17.52
CA HIS A 296 23.62 -6.81 -17.54
C HIS A 296 22.15 -6.87 -17.94
N THR A 297 21.86 -7.47 -19.10
CA THR A 297 20.51 -7.53 -19.70
C THR A 297 19.74 -8.76 -19.25
N ASP A 298 20.42 -9.74 -18.66
CA ASP A 298 19.88 -10.95 -18.02
C ASP A 298 20.02 -10.89 -16.48
N SER A 299 19.97 -9.68 -15.93
CA SER A 299 20.19 -9.42 -14.51
C SER A 299 19.16 -10.14 -13.62
N ALA A 300 19.65 -10.80 -12.57
CA ALA A 300 18.82 -11.40 -11.53
C ALA A 300 18.26 -10.37 -10.52
N ILE A 301 18.53 -9.07 -10.74
CA ILE A 301 17.93 -8.00 -9.93
C ILE A 301 16.42 -8.05 -10.10
N GLU A 302 15.71 -7.88 -8.99
CA GLU A 302 14.25 -7.86 -8.96
C GLU A 302 13.69 -6.81 -9.92
N ARG A 303 12.72 -7.22 -10.73
CA ARG A 303 12.04 -6.35 -11.69
C ARG A 303 11.14 -5.37 -10.95
N ALA A 304 11.15 -4.12 -11.40
CA ALA A 304 10.12 -3.17 -10.99
C ALA A 304 8.90 -3.36 -11.89
N THR A 305 7.72 -3.00 -11.38
CA THR A 305 6.47 -3.12 -12.12
C THR A 305 5.72 -1.79 -12.12
N SER A 306 4.92 -1.57 -13.16
CA SER A 306 4.00 -0.44 -13.26
C SER A 306 2.62 -0.92 -13.72
N LYS A 307 1.56 -0.27 -13.21
CA LYS A 307 0.17 -0.52 -13.63
C LYS A 307 -0.18 0.17 -14.95
N ALA A 308 0.54 1.25 -15.27
CA ALA A 308 0.39 1.93 -16.54
C ALA A 308 1.74 2.41 -17.08
N ILE A 309 1.84 2.50 -18.40
CA ILE A 309 2.93 3.22 -19.08
C ILE A 309 2.33 4.12 -20.15
N PHE A 310 3.00 5.22 -20.43
CA PHE A 310 2.66 6.04 -21.58
C PHE A 310 3.91 6.29 -22.42
N MET A 311 3.71 6.44 -23.72
CA MET A 311 4.77 6.67 -24.69
C MET A 311 4.40 7.85 -25.57
N GLU A 312 5.29 8.85 -25.64
CA GLU A 312 5.16 9.97 -26.56
C GLU A 312 5.93 9.64 -27.85
N PHE A 313 5.22 9.71 -28.97
CA PHE A 313 5.76 9.51 -30.30
C PHE A 313 5.74 10.82 -31.08
N THR A 314 6.92 11.27 -31.52
CA THR A 314 7.04 12.47 -32.35
C THR A 314 6.58 12.20 -33.77
N GLN A 315 5.90 13.17 -34.39
CA GLN A 315 5.34 13.05 -35.74
C GLN A 315 4.37 11.86 -35.93
N ALA A 316 3.72 11.44 -34.85
CA ALA A 316 2.79 10.32 -34.82
C ALA A 316 1.37 10.73 -34.38
N GLY A 317 1.00 12.01 -34.47
CA GLY A 317 -0.41 12.41 -34.24
C GLY A 317 -1.39 11.77 -35.24
N ILE A 318 -2.69 11.75 -34.89
CA ILE A 318 -3.76 11.11 -35.67
C ILE A 318 -3.64 11.45 -37.17
N GLY A 319 -3.54 10.41 -38.01
CA GLY A 319 -3.46 10.56 -39.47
C GLY A 319 -2.04 10.74 -40.02
N ALA A 320 -1.00 10.61 -39.19
CA ALA A 320 0.39 10.57 -39.65
C ALA A 320 0.73 9.29 -40.45
N GLY A 321 -0.15 8.29 -40.44
CA GLY A 321 -0.15 7.17 -41.39
C GLY A 321 0.90 6.09 -41.13
N LYS A 322 1.47 6.03 -39.93
CA LYS A 322 2.37 4.94 -39.52
C LYS A 322 1.82 4.24 -38.28
N ASP A 323 1.43 2.98 -38.46
CA ASP A 323 1.11 2.10 -37.36
C ASP A 323 2.42 1.66 -36.67
N MET A 324 2.33 1.39 -35.38
CA MET A 324 3.45 0.94 -34.57
C MET A 324 3.09 -0.37 -33.89
N VAL A 325 4.11 -1.09 -33.45
CA VAL A 325 3.93 -2.28 -32.63
C VAL A 325 4.62 -2.06 -31.30
N VAL A 326 3.87 -2.25 -30.22
CA VAL A 326 4.39 -2.26 -28.87
C VAL A 326 4.20 -3.65 -28.29
N VAL A 327 5.25 -4.26 -27.77
CA VAL A 327 5.14 -5.53 -27.04
C VAL A 327 5.30 -5.24 -25.56
N LEU A 328 4.24 -5.38 -24.78
CA LEU A 328 4.33 -5.27 -23.32
C LEU A 328 4.93 -6.54 -22.74
N LYS A 329 5.91 -6.39 -21.86
CA LYS A 329 6.46 -7.46 -21.01
C LYS A 329 5.70 -7.43 -19.69
N LEU A 330 4.97 -8.49 -19.39
CA LEU A 330 4.03 -8.54 -18.28
C LEU A 330 4.44 -9.62 -17.27
N VAL A 331 4.14 -9.37 -16.00
CA VAL A 331 4.25 -10.35 -14.91
C VAL A 331 2.94 -10.39 -14.14
N ASP A 332 2.44 -11.59 -13.86
CA ASP A 332 1.26 -11.80 -13.04
C ASP A 332 1.62 -11.59 -11.57
N ASP A 333 1.00 -10.60 -10.92
CA ASP A 333 1.31 -10.22 -9.54
C ASP A 333 0.94 -11.30 -8.50
N VAL A 334 0.11 -12.27 -8.89
CA VAL A 334 -0.32 -13.37 -8.02
C VAL A 334 0.58 -14.59 -8.19
N SER A 335 0.81 -15.02 -9.44
CA SER A 335 1.54 -16.25 -9.74
C SER A 335 3.04 -16.05 -10.03
N GLY A 336 3.45 -14.82 -10.34
CA GLY A 336 4.80 -14.49 -10.81
C GLY A 336 5.07 -14.93 -12.26
N ALA A 337 4.08 -15.48 -12.97
CA ALA A 337 4.24 -15.92 -14.34
C ALA A 337 4.43 -14.73 -15.29
N THR A 338 5.37 -14.83 -16.23
CA THR A 338 5.65 -13.76 -17.20
C THR A 338 5.11 -14.10 -18.58
N ILE A 339 4.54 -13.11 -19.26
CA ILE A 339 4.10 -13.21 -20.66
C ILE A 339 4.46 -11.95 -21.44
N ASN A 340 4.46 -12.05 -22.77
CA ASN A 340 4.58 -10.89 -23.65
C ASN A 340 3.28 -10.74 -24.46
N ARG A 341 2.74 -9.51 -24.55
CA ARG A 341 1.55 -9.20 -25.33
C ARG A 341 1.89 -8.16 -26.40
N THR A 342 1.63 -8.50 -27.66
CA THR A 342 1.86 -7.63 -28.80
C THR A 342 0.62 -6.79 -29.09
N PHE A 343 0.79 -5.47 -29.08
CA PHE A 343 -0.23 -4.47 -29.39
C PHE A 343 0.09 -3.80 -30.72
N ILE A 344 -0.91 -3.71 -31.58
CA ILE A 344 -0.85 -2.92 -32.80
C ILE A 344 -1.44 -1.56 -32.43
N VAL A 345 -0.60 -0.54 -32.48
CA VAL A 345 -0.97 0.84 -32.19
C VAL A 345 -1.22 1.51 -33.53
N GLY A 346 -2.48 1.57 -33.94
CA GLY A 346 -2.81 2.12 -35.25
C GLY A 346 -2.98 3.63 -35.20
N ASN A 347 -2.47 4.30 -36.23
CA ASN A 347 -2.48 5.76 -36.35
C ASN A 347 -3.27 6.24 -37.59
N SER A 348 -4.08 5.34 -38.14
CA SER A 348 -4.98 5.62 -39.26
C SER A 348 -6.25 6.31 -38.77
N ALA A 349 -6.84 7.19 -39.59
CA ALA A 349 -8.08 7.89 -39.27
C ALA A 349 -9.20 6.88 -38.91
N GLY A 350 -9.74 6.99 -37.68
CA GLY A 350 -10.74 6.07 -37.13
C GLY A 350 -10.20 5.03 -36.16
N ASN A 351 -8.88 4.99 -35.93
CA ASN A 351 -8.27 4.32 -34.78
C ASN A 351 -7.95 5.36 -33.68
N ASP A 352 -8.32 5.08 -32.44
CA ASP A 352 -8.24 5.99 -31.28
C ASP A 352 -7.12 5.59 -30.30
N ASP A 353 -6.22 4.70 -30.72
CA ASP A 353 -5.08 4.22 -29.92
C ASP A 353 -4.05 5.32 -29.61
N VAL A 354 -3.98 6.35 -30.46
CA VAL A 354 -3.03 7.45 -30.35
C VAL A 354 -3.76 8.76 -30.09
N LEU A 355 -3.55 9.29 -28.89
CA LEU A 355 -4.18 10.53 -28.46
C LEU A 355 -3.35 11.73 -28.90
N ASN A 356 -4.01 12.78 -29.38
CA ASN A 356 -3.38 14.05 -29.76
C ASN A 356 -3.79 15.23 -28.87
N ASP A 357 -4.66 14.98 -27.89
CA ASP A 357 -5.07 15.95 -26.87
C ASP A 357 -4.20 15.85 -25.62
N SER A 358 -4.27 16.89 -24.77
CA SER A 358 -3.53 16.86 -23.50
C SER A 358 -4.12 15.78 -22.61
N VAL A 359 -3.25 15.04 -21.90
CA VAL A 359 -3.64 14.02 -20.93
C VAL A 359 -3.06 14.43 -19.58
N PRO A 360 -3.68 15.40 -18.86
CA PRO A 360 -3.13 15.96 -17.63
C PRO A 360 -2.94 14.93 -16.53
N ALA A 361 -3.77 13.88 -16.51
CA ALA A 361 -3.63 12.75 -15.60
C ALA A 361 -2.22 12.14 -15.65
N TYR A 362 -1.61 12.10 -16.85
CA TYR A 362 -0.27 11.60 -17.12
C TYR A 362 0.80 12.70 -17.25
N GLY A 363 0.45 13.96 -16.98
CA GLY A 363 1.35 15.10 -17.13
C GLY A 363 1.68 15.44 -18.59
N PHE A 364 0.97 14.86 -19.55
CA PHE A 364 1.18 15.12 -20.97
C PHE A 364 0.42 16.37 -21.42
N VAL A 365 1.14 17.27 -22.09
CA VAL A 365 0.59 18.45 -22.74
C VAL A 365 0.77 18.27 -24.24
N ALA A 366 -0.34 18.34 -24.98
CA ALA A 366 -0.33 18.12 -26.42
C ALA A 366 0.61 19.09 -27.14
N LYS A 367 1.43 18.56 -28.04
CA LYS A 367 2.24 19.31 -29.00
C LYS A 367 1.78 18.97 -30.41
N ALA A 368 1.84 19.94 -31.33
CA ALA A 368 1.46 19.71 -32.71
C ALA A 368 2.25 18.53 -33.31
N GLN A 369 1.53 17.57 -33.92
CA GLN A 369 2.06 16.36 -34.55
C GLN A 369 2.61 15.27 -33.61
N ASN A 370 2.62 15.46 -32.29
CA ASN A 370 2.96 14.40 -31.36
C ASN A 370 1.70 13.57 -31.04
N GLY A 371 1.90 12.28 -30.79
CA GLY A 371 0.88 11.37 -30.30
C GLY A 371 1.33 10.75 -28.99
N ILE A 372 0.41 10.57 -28.05
CA ILE A 372 0.65 9.78 -26.83
C ILE A 372 -0.16 8.50 -26.90
N VAL A 373 0.49 7.40 -26.53
CA VAL A 373 -0.15 6.09 -26.36
C VAL A 373 -0.09 5.77 -24.88
N VAL A 374 -1.21 5.38 -24.31
CA VAL A 374 -1.33 5.00 -22.90
C VAL A 374 -1.72 3.52 -22.85
N PHE A 375 -1.03 2.76 -22.02
CA PHE A 375 -1.36 1.38 -21.71
C PHE A 375 -1.70 1.29 -20.23
N GLU A 376 -2.94 0.93 -19.91
CA GLU A 376 -3.48 0.76 -18.57
C GLU A 376 -3.95 -0.68 -18.34
N SER A 377 -4.24 -1.02 -17.08
CA SER A 377 -4.60 -2.40 -16.69
C SER A 377 -5.71 -2.99 -17.55
N ASN A 378 -6.73 -2.21 -17.89
CA ASN A 378 -7.85 -2.61 -18.77
C ASN A 378 -7.45 -2.90 -20.24
N ASP A 379 -6.29 -2.43 -20.69
CA ASP A 379 -5.77 -2.72 -22.04
C ASP A 379 -5.10 -4.09 -22.12
N TYR A 380 -4.53 -4.57 -21.02
CA TYR A 380 -3.73 -5.79 -20.98
C TYR A 380 -4.15 -6.80 -19.92
N ASN A 381 -5.25 -6.57 -19.20
CA ASN A 381 -5.97 -7.56 -18.39
C ASN A 381 -7.41 -7.70 -18.91
N PHE A 382 -7.69 -8.76 -19.66
CA PHE A 382 -8.94 -8.92 -20.40
C PHE A 382 -10.07 -9.60 -19.61
N ASN A 383 -9.75 -10.16 -18.44
CA ASN A 383 -10.73 -10.85 -17.60
C ASN A 383 -10.32 -10.75 -16.12
N SER A 384 -11.26 -11.01 -15.22
CA SER A 384 -11.08 -10.82 -13.77
C SER A 384 -10.07 -11.76 -13.11
N SER A 385 -9.55 -12.77 -13.84
CA SER A 385 -8.50 -13.66 -13.35
C SER A 385 -7.10 -13.23 -13.77
N GLU A 386 -6.98 -12.21 -14.60
CA GLU A 386 -5.70 -11.65 -15.02
C GLU A 386 -5.29 -10.54 -14.03
N HIS A 387 -4.06 -10.67 -13.53
CA HIS A 387 -3.49 -9.78 -12.52
C HIS A 387 -2.11 -9.28 -12.98
N TYR A 388 -1.96 -8.98 -14.26
CA TYR A 388 -0.69 -8.58 -14.81
C TYR A 388 -0.31 -7.15 -14.39
N SER A 389 0.99 -6.92 -14.31
CA SER A 389 1.64 -5.61 -14.28
C SER A 389 2.76 -5.55 -15.33
N ILE A 390 3.08 -4.34 -15.78
CA ILE A 390 4.09 -4.09 -16.81
C ILE A 390 5.48 -4.06 -16.17
N GLN A 391 6.40 -4.87 -16.68
CA GLN A 391 7.81 -4.90 -16.25
C GLN A 391 8.80 -4.47 -17.34
N GLY A 392 8.28 -4.01 -18.48
CA GLY A 392 9.06 -3.55 -19.62
C GLY A 392 8.22 -3.51 -20.90
N ALA A 393 8.83 -3.09 -22.00
CA ALA A 393 8.18 -3.08 -23.31
C ALA A 393 9.21 -3.16 -24.45
N GLN A 394 8.77 -3.56 -25.63
CA GLN A 394 9.47 -3.29 -26.88
C GLN A 394 8.67 -2.33 -27.74
N VAL A 395 9.37 -1.48 -28.48
CA VAL A 395 8.78 -0.57 -29.46
C VAL A 395 9.41 -0.83 -30.81
N VAL A 396 8.56 -1.02 -31.82
CA VAL A 396 8.96 -1.28 -33.21
C VAL A 396 8.08 -0.47 -34.16
N THR A 397 8.68 0.19 -35.16
CA THR A 397 7.95 1.04 -36.12
C THR A 397 7.60 0.34 -37.43
N SER A 398 8.06 -0.90 -37.63
CA SER A 398 7.76 -1.75 -38.79
C SER A 398 7.97 -3.21 -38.42
N THR A 399 6.99 -4.07 -38.70
CA THR A 399 7.14 -5.53 -38.54
C THR A 399 7.91 -6.18 -39.69
N GLN A 400 8.31 -5.39 -40.69
CA GLN A 400 8.92 -5.87 -41.92
C GLN A 400 8.01 -6.90 -42.62
N ASN A 401 8.61 -7.96 -43.18
CA ASN A 401 7.86 -9.07 -43.77
C ASN A 401 7.31 -10.06 -42.72
N THR A 402 7.33 -9.71 -41.43
CA THR A 402 6.78 -10.54 -40.37
C THR A 402 5.27 -10.34 -40.29
N SER A 403 4.52 -11.44 -40.37
CA SER A 403 3.06 -11.48 -40.21
C SER A 403 2.67 -12.17 -38.90
N GLY A 404 1.63 -11.67 -38.23
CA GLY A 404 1.11 -12.25 -37.00
C GLY A 404 -0.21 -11.60 -36.58
N THR A 405 -0.64 -11.89 -35.35
CA THR A 405 -1.80 -11.26 -34.71
C THR A 405 -1.35 -10.46 -33.50
N GLY A 406 -1.99 -9.33 -33.26
CA GLY A 406 -1.81 -8.50 -32.06
C GLY A 406 -3.14 -8.01 -31.51
N TYR A 407 -3.12 -7.47 -30.30
CA TYR A 407 -4.25 -6.81 -29.67
C TYR A 407 -4.37 -5.36 -30.18
N GLN A 408 -5.60 -4.86 -30.30
CA GLN A 408 -5.86 -3.43 -30.45
C GLN A 408 -6.04 -2.81 -29.08
N LEU A 409 -5.63 -1.56 -28.89
CA LEU A 409 -5.98 -0.83 -27.67
C LEU A 409 -7.47 -0.50 -27.70
N ASN A 410 -8.05 -0.31 -26.51
CA ASN A 410 -9.45 0.07 -26.42
C ASN A 410 -9.65 1.60 -26.59
N GLY A 411 -8.55 2.37 -26.58
CA GLY A 411 -8.53 3.83 -26.75
C GLY A 411 -9.06 4.62 -25.55
N ALA A 412 -9.56 3.96 -24.51
CA ALA A 412 -10.14 4.58 -23.33
C ALA A 412 -9.09 4.77 -22.23
N ILE A 413 -8.86 6.02 -21.83
CA ILE A 413 -8.04 6.34 -20.66
C ILE A 413 -8.90 6.18 -19.40
N ASP A 414 -8.50 5.27 -18.53
CA ASP A 414 -9.06 5.05 -17.20
C ASP A 414 -8.25 5.82 -16.14
N ASN A 415 -8.53 5.55 -14.86
CA ASN A 415 -7.74 6.07 -13.76
C ASN A 415 -6.41 5.30 -13.66
N PRO A 416 -5.23 5.95 -13.76
CA PRO A 416 -3.92 5.30 -13.56
C PRO A 416 -3.73 4.61 -12.20
N ALA A 417 -4.64 4.85 -11.25
CA ALA A 417 -4.64 4.26 -9.92
C ALA A 417 -5.44 2.94 -9.80
N THR A 418 -6.17 2.55 -10.85
CA THR A 418 -6.92 1.28 -10.96
C THR A 418 -6.21 0.34 -11.92
#